data_AF-A0AAU5Z2R1-F1
#
_entry.id   AF-A0AAU5Z2R1-F1
#
_cell.length_a   1.000
_cell.length_b   1.000
_cell.length_c   1.000
_cell.angle_alpha   90.00
_cell.angle_beta   90.00
_cell.angle_gamma   90.00
#
_symmetry.space_group_name_H-M   'P 1'
#
loop_
_entity.id
_entity.type
_entity.pdbx_description
1 polymer ?
#
loop_
_entity_poly.entity_id
_entity_poly.type
_entity_poly.pdbx_seq_one_letter_code
_entity_poly.pdbx_strand_id
1 'polypeptide(L)' 'MSRRTCGFRHATTNRCNGARVVTSIADCGPQTDLFCGERSCCGGTCSSNRILDLTPAAFSAIASLSAGLIPGAIDVG' A
#
# COMPACT_ATOMS: atom_id res chain seq x y z
N MET A 1 6.78 13.95 -13.03
CA MET A 1 7.48 13.29 -11.91
C MET A 1 8.47 12.28 -12.48
N SER A 2 9.66 12.17 -11.91
CA SER A 2 10.59 11.07 -12.23
C SER A 2 10.07 9.77 -11.62
N ARG A 3 10.31 8.64 -12.32
CA ARG A 3 9.98 7.32 -11.82
C ARG A 3 10.87 7.00 -10.62
N ARG A 4 10.27 6.60 -9.49
CA ARG A 4 10.98 6.07 -8.32
C ARG A 4 11.39 4.63 -8.63
N THR A 5 12.63 4.28 -8.33
CA THR A 5 13.21 2.97 -8.67
C THR A 5 13.61 2.19 -7.41
N CYS A 6 14.12 0.97 -7.61
CA CYS A 6 14.60 0.13 -6.53
C CYS A 6 15.55 0.89 -5.59
N GLY A 7 15.41 0.64 -4.28
CA GLY A 7 16.13 1.33 -3.21
C GLY A 7 15.48 2.63 -2.72
N PHE A 8 14.54 3.23 -3.49
CA PHE A 8 13.81 4.41 -3.03
C PHE A 8 12.95 4.09 -1.81
N ARG A 9 13.07 4.88 -0.74
CA ARG A 9 12.31 4.71 0.50
C ARG A 9 11.04 5.56 0.49
N HIS A 10 9.91 4.95 0.81
CA HIS A 10 8.63 5.62 0.96
C HIS A 10 7.96 5.15 2.24
N ALA A 11 6.93 5.87 2.67
CA ALA A 11 6.06 5.39 3.74
C ALA A 11 4.71 4.97 3.18
N THR A 12 4.14 3.95 3.81
CA THR A 12 2.78 3.48 3.55
C THR A 12 1.95 3.64 4.81
N THR A 13 0.79 4.27 4.67
CA THR A 13 -0.13 4.54 5.77
C THR A 13 -1.42 3.74 5.56
N ASN A 14 -1.83 2.97 6.56
CA ASN A 14 -3.14 2.34 6.62
C ASN A 14 -4.19 3.42 6.96
N ARG A 15 -5.08 3.73 6.01
CA ARG A 15 -6.08 4.79 6.18
C ARG A 15 -7.21 4.42 7.15
N CYS A 16 -7.30 3.15 7.58
CA CYS A 16 -8.27 2.70 8.56
C CYS A 16 -7.95 3.14 9.98
N ASN A 17 -6.66 3.19 10.33
CA ASN A 17 -6.20 3.37 11.70
C ASN A 17 -5.00 4.32 11.84
N GLY A 18 -4.43 4.81 10.74
CA GLY A 18 -3.27 5.70 10.74
C GLY A 18 -1.91 5.02 10.96
N ALA A 19 -1.86 3.68 11.08
CA ALA A 19 -0.61 2.96 11.24
C ALA A 19 0.28 3.13 10.01
N ARG A 20 1.59 3.27 10.22
CA ARG A 20 2.56 3.66 9.18
C ARG A 20 3.79 2.76 9.20
N VAL A 21 4.27 2.39 8.02
CA VAL A 21 5.52 1.63 7.82
C VAL A 21 6.38 2.26 6.73
N VAL A 22 7.70 2.24 6.90
CA VAL A 22 8.66 2.70 5.89
C VAL A 22 9.30 1.50 5.21
N THR A 23 9.24 1.45 3.89
CA THR A 23 9.82 0.37 3.07
C THR A 23 10.65 0.94 1.93
N SER A 24 11.45 0.10 1.28
CA SER A 24 12.17 0.42 0.04
C SER A 24 11.54 -0.31 -1.14
N ILE A 25 11.48 0.32 -2.30
CA ILE A 25 11.04 -0.32 -3.54
C ILE A 25 12.03 -1.46 -3.89
N ALA A 26 11.51 -2.65 -4.13
CA ALA A 26 12.28 -3.81 -4.57
C ALA A 26 11.80 -4.36 -5.92
N ASP A 27 10.58 -4.02 -6.36
CA ASP A 27 9.97 -4.51 -7.60
C ASP A 27 8.98 -3.49 -8.18
N CYS A 28 8.49 -3.72 -9.40
CA CYS A 28 7.67 -2.81 -10.22
C CYS A 28 6.16 -3.05 -10.10
N GLY A 29 5.71 -3.91 -9.19
CA GLY A 29 4.29 -4.24 -8.99
C GLY A 29 3.55 -3.27 -8.05
N PRO A 30 2.21 -3.41 -7.95
CA PRO A 30 1.37 -4.38 -8.67
C PRO A 30 1.04 -3.91 -10.11
N GLN A 31 0.68 -4.84 -11.01
CA GLN A 31 0.12 -4.49 -12.33
C GLN A 31 -1.26 -3.84 -12.14
N THR A 32 -1.29 -2.53 -11.96
CA THR A 32 -2.50 -1.78 -11.59
C THR A 32 -3.66 -2.02 -12.55
N ASP A 33 -3.40 -2.18 -13.85
CA ASP A 33 -4.42 -2.38 -14.88
C ASP A 33 -5.26 -3.65 -14.66
N LEU A 34 -4.69 -4.71 -14.07
CA LEU A 34 -5.42 -5.93 -13.73
C LEU A 34 -6.42 -5.75 -12.58
N PHE A 35 -6.27 -4.67 -11.81
CA PHE A 35 -7.04 -4.41 -10.59
C PHE A 35 -7.70 -3.01 -10.62
N CYS A 36 -7.78 -2.39 -11.79
CA CYS A 36 -8.41 -1.09 -11.96
C CYS A 36 -9.88 -1.14 -11.51
N GLY A 37 -10.25 -0.27 -10.57
CA GLY A 37 -11.59 -0.20 -9.99
C GLY A 37 -11.83 -1.14 -8.80
N GLU A 38 -10.91 -2.05 -8.47
CA GLU A 38 -11.04 -2.87 -7.25
C GLU A 38 -11.11 -1.96 -6.02
N ARG A 39 -12.08 -2.21 -5.13
CA ARG A 39 -12.35 -1.36 -3.97
C ARG A 39 -12.17 -2.17 -2.68
N SER A 40 -11.44 -1.60 -1.73
CA SER A 40 -11.38 -2.07 -0.33
C SER A 40 -11.85 -0.96 0.61
N CYS A 41 -12.48 -1.35 1.72
CA CYS A 41 -13.03 -0.44 2.71
C CYS A 41 -12.82 -0.97 4.13
N CYS A 42 -12.79 -0.06 5.09
CA CYS A 42 -12.82 -0.34 6.51
C CYS A 42 -13.70 0.72 7.20
N GLY A 43 -14.90 0.32 7.59
CA GLY A 43 -15.94 1.27 7.98
C GLY A 43 -16.26 2.23 6.84
N GLY A 44 -16.17 3.54 7.09
CA GLY A 44 -16.43 4.59 6.09
C GLY A 44 -15.24 4.95 5.18
N THR A 45 -14.03 4.46 5.49
CA THR A 45 -12.85 4.77 4.69
C THR A 45 -12.68 3.73 3.59
N CYS A 46 -12.62 4.20 2.34
CA CYS A 46 -12.43 3.35 1.17
C CYS A 46 -11.30 3.86 0.29
N SER A 47 -10.71 2.95 -0.49
CA SER A 47 -9.79 3.30 -1.57
C SER A 47 -9.98 2.33 -2.73
N SER A 48 -9.55 2.75 -3.91
CA SER A 48 -9.63 1.94 -5.13
C SER A 48 -8.26 1.75 -5.75
N ASN A 49 -8.12 0.68 -6.54
CA ASN A 49 -6.90 0.22 -7.20
C ASN A 49 -5.84 -0.30 -6.22
N ARG A 50 -5.06 -1.29 -6.65
CA ARG A 50 -3.87 -1.73 -5.91
C ARG A 50 -2.70 -0.80 -6.24
N ILE A 51 -2.16 -0.15 -5.22
CA ILE A 51 -1.10 0.86 -5.37
C ILE A 51 0.29 0.37 -4.92
N LEU A 52 0.34 -0.68 -4.09
CA LEU A 52 1.58 -1.23 -3.55
C LEU A 52 1.36 -2.69 -3.13
N ASP A 53 2.38 -3.52 -3.29
CA ASP A 53 2.43 -4.85 -2.70
C ASP A 53 3.50 -4.88 -1.60
N LEU A 54 3.09 -5.26 -0.39
CA LEU A 54 3.96 -5.25 0.78
C LEU A 54 4.37 -6.67 1.12
N THR A 55 5.60 -6.84 1.59
CA THR A 55 5.99 -8.10 2.22
C THR A 55 5.10 -8.38 3.45
N PRO A 56 4.90 -9.66 3.83
CA PRO A 56 4.11 -10.00 5.02
C PRO A 56 4.58 -9.28 6.29
N ALA A 57 5.90 -9.07 6.44
CA ALA A 57 6.46 -8.34 7.57
C ALA A 57 6.05 -6.86 7.59
N ALA A 58 6.10 -6.18 6.44
CA ALA A 58 5.70 -4.78 6.35
C ALA A 58 4.18 -4.60 6.52
N PHE A 59 3.38 -5.50 5.93
CA PHE A 59 1.92 -5.46 6.09
C PHE A 59 1.51 -5.70 7.55
N SER A 60 2.15 -6.67 8.22
CA SER A 60 1.89 -6.99 9.63
C SER A 60 2.19 -5.83 10.59
N ALA A 61 3.01 -4.87 10.17
CA ALA A 61 3.29 -3.66 10.95
C ALA A 61 2.12 -2.65 10.93
N ILE A 62 1.19 -2.76 9.97
CA ILE A 62 0.08 -1.81 9.78
C ILE A 62 -1.32 -2.46 9.78
N ALA A 63 -1.42 -3.78 9.62
CA ALA A 63 -2.68 -4.54 9.60
C ALA A 63 -2.46 -6.04 9.86
N SER A 64 -3.54 -6.78 10.15
CA SER A 64 -3.52 -8.25 10.19
C SER A 64 -3.46 -8.83 8.77
N LEU A 65 -2.64 -9.86 8.52
CA LEU A 65 -2.57 -10.54 7.23
C LEU A 65 -3.93 -11.09 6.75
N SER A 66 -4.84 -11.42 7.67
CA SER A 66 -6.19 -11.87 7.34
C SER A 66 -7.06 -10.80 6.67
N ALA A 67 -6.65 -9.53 6.71
CA ALA A 67 -7.37 -8.47 6.01
C ALA A 67 -7.23 -8.56 4.48
N GLY A 68 -6.13 -9.13 3.97
CA GLY A 68 -5.82 -9.23 2.54
C GLY A 68 -5.51 -7.87 1.90
N LEU A 69 -6.50 -6.97 1.84
CA LEU A 69 -6.39 -5.62 1.28
C LEU A 69 -6.90 -4.58 2.28
N ILE A 70 -6.19 -3.46 2.37
CA ILE A 70 -6.58 -2.31 3.18
C ILE A 70 -6.53 -1.02 2.35
N PRO A 71 -7.39 -0.02 2.63
CA PRO A 71 -7.19 1.34 2.15
C PRO A 71 -5.82 1.89 2.56
N GLY A 72 -4.96 2.15 1.56
CA GLY A 72 -3.59 2.62 1.77
C GLY A 72 -3.33 4.00 1.15
N ALA A 73 -2.30 4.69 1.64
CA ALA A 73 -1.72 5.88 1.02
C ALA A 73 -0.20 5.75 0.99
N ILE A 74 0.43 6.26 -0.07
CA ILE A 74 1.89 6.31 -0.21
C ILE A 74 2.33 7.74 0.06
N ASP A 75 3.09 7.93 1.13
CA ASP A 75 3.66 9.22 1.49
C ASP A 75 5.10 9.29 1.00
N VAL A 76 5.34 10.32 0.21
CA VAL A 76 6.59 10.56 -0.45
C VAL A 76 7.05 11.96 -0.08
N GLY A 77 8.05 12.03 0.81
CA GLY A 77 8.71 13.30 1.14
C GLY A 77 9.24 14.01 -0.09
#